data_AF-A0A1F7XZS5-F1
#
_entry.id   AF-A0A1F7XZS5-F1
#
_cell.length_a   1.000
_cell.length_b   1.000
_cell.length_c   1.000
_cell.angle_alpha   90.00
_cell.angle_beta   90.00
_cell.angle_gamma   90.00
#
_symmetry.space_group_name_H-M   'P 1'
#
loop_
_entity.id
_entity.type
_entity.pdbx_description
1 polymer ?
#
loop_
_entity_poly.entity_id
_entity_poly.type
_entity_poly.pdbx_seq_one_letter_code
_entity_poly.pdbx_strand_id
1 'polypeptide(L)' 'MPKLTEKLLSKLGMQIETQGSELDLVCGMEVSGKTEYKVKHKGRTYYFCSENCQKHFHDDPEKYASE' A
#
# COMPACT_ATOMS: atom_id res chain seq x y z
N MET A 1 6.95 -35.50 -20.50
CA MET A 1 5.60 -35.14 -20.02
C MET A 1 5.74 -33.85 -19.21
N PRO A 2 5.34 -32.71 -19.76
CA PRO A 2 5.85 -31.41 -19.36
C PRO A 2 5.07 -30.86 -18.17
N LYS A 3 5.80 -30.40 -17.13
CA LYS A 3 5.27 -29.62 -16.01
C LYS A 3 4.84 -28.22 -16.51
N LEU A 4 3.73 -28.22 -17.24
CA LEU A 4 3.13 -27.09 -17.97
C LEU A 4 2.61 -25.96 -17.06
N THR A 5 2.62 -26.14 -15.74
CA THR A 5 2.04 -25.18 -14.79
C THR A 5 2.99 -24.03 -14.44
N GLU A 6 4.31 -24.23 -14.47
CA GLU A 6 5.26 -23.15 -14.12
C GLU A 6 5.61 -22.23 -15.30
N LYS A 7 5.54 -22.75 -16.53
CA LYS A 7 5.92 -21.99 -17.75
C LYS A 7 4.79 -21.13 -18.32
N LEU A 8 3.56 -21.25 -17.80
CA LEU A 8 2.41 -20.47 -18.24
C LEU A 8 2.24 -19.16 -17.44
N LEU A 9 2.68 -19.14 -16.18
CA LEU A 9 2.69 -17.92 -15.35
C LEU A 9 3.73 -16.89 -15.83
N SER A 10 4.77 -17.31 -16.54
CA SER A 10 5.79 -16.39 -17.10
C SER A 10 5.43 -15.81 -18.47
N LYS A 11 4.31 -16.21 -19.09
CA LYS A 11 3.99 -15.88 -20.49
C LYS A 11 2.73 -15.03 -20.67
N LEU A 12 1.99 -14.80 -19.60
CA LEU A 12 1.00 -13.72 -19.52
C LEU A 12 1.72 -12.58 -18.82
N GLY A 13 2.23 -11.61 -19.60
CA GLY A 13 2.81 -10.37 -19.10
C GLY A 13 1.78 -9.46 -18.42
N MET A 14 0.99 -10.02 -17.51
CA MET A 14 0.24 -9.27 -16.51
C MET A 14 1.24 -9.01 -15.40
N GLN A 15 1.99 -7.92 -15.55
CA GLN A 15 2.42 -7.16 -14.39
C GLN A 15 1.13 -6.94 -13.60
N ILE A 16 0.95 -7.69 -12.51
CA ILE A 16 0.00 -7.33 -11.47
C ILE A 16 0.60 -6.07 -10.86
N GLU A 17 0.45 -4.95 -11.56
CA GLU A 17 0.42 -3.64 -10.94
C GLU A 17 -0.79 -3.70 -10.03
N THR A 18 -0.57 -4.16 -8.80
CA THR A 18 -1.49 -3.90 -7.71
C THR A 18 -1.48 -2.39 -7.54
N GLN A 19 -2.22 -1.67 -8.39
CA GLN A 19 -2.78 -0.36 -8.08
C GLN A 19 -3.86 -0.62 -7.02
N GLY A 20 -3.40 -1.10 -5.86
CA GLY A 20 -4.17 -1.21 -4.66
C GLY A 20 -4.40 0.19 -4.17
N SER A 21 -5.66 0.56 -4.05
CA SER A 21 -6.03 1.62 -3.16
C SER A 21 -5.68 1.20 -1.72
N GLU A 22 -4.94 2.04 -1.02
CA GLU A 22 -4.69 1.87 0.40
C GLU A 22 -5.66 2.75 1.19
N LEU A 23 -6.01 2.32 2.41
CA LEU A 23 -6.85 3.13 3.29
C LEU A 23 -5.97 4.04 4.13
N ASP A 24 -6.32 5.32 4.16
CA ASP A 24 -5.77 6.28 5.12
C ASP A 24 -6.20 5.84 6.53
N LEU A 25 -5.25 5.43 7.36
CA LEU A 25 -5.54 4.90 8.70
C LEU A 25 -6.05 5.98 9.70
N VAL A 26 -5.97 7.27 9.34
CA VAL A 26 -6.45 8.37 10.18
C VAL A 26 -7.93 8.66 9.93
N CYS A 27 -8.36 8.67 8.66
CA CYS A 27 -9.72 9.06 8.29
C CYS A 27 -10.55 7.98 7.58
N GLY A 28 -9.92 6.87 7.18
CA GLY A 28 -10.57 5.77 6.46
C GLY A 28 -10.84 6.04 4.99
N MET A 29 -10.31 7.13 4.42
CA MET A 29 -10.46 7.42 3.00
C MET A 29 -9.59 6.52 2.15
N GLU A 30 -10.10 6.17 0.97
CA GLU A 30 -9.37 5.43 -0.04
C GLU A 30 -8.33 6.34 -0.72
N VAL A 31 -7.07 5.92 -0.70
CA VAL A 31 -5.93 6.66 -1.21
C VAL A 31 -5.28 5.89 -2.35
N SER A 32 -5.14 6.56 -3.49
CA SER A 32 -4.33 6.00 -4.58
C SER A 32 -2.86 5.96 -4.16
N GLY A 33 -2.13 4.89 -4.49
CA GLY A 33 -0.69 4.79 -4.22
C GLY A 33 0.20 5.84 -4.89
N LYS A 34 -0.38 6.82 -5.61
CA LYS A 34 0.30 7.95 -6.25
C LYS A 34 0.35 9.22 -5.37
N THR A 35 -0.15 9.17 -4.14
CA THR A 35 -0.05 10.31 -3.21
C THR A 35 1.39 10.60 -2.78
N GLU A 36 1.70 11.88 -2.56
CA GLU A 36 2.96 12.32 -1.96
C GLU A 36 2.96 12.17 -0.44
N TYR A 37 1.77 12.11 0.18
CA TYR A 37 1.60 11.98 1.61
C TYR A 37 1.78 10.52 2.02
N LYS A 38 2.99 10.17 2.44
CA LYS A 38 3.32 8.81 2.87
C LYS A 38 4.30 8.81 4.04
N VAL A 39 4.19 7.79 4.88
CA VAL A 39 5.09 7.58 6.03
C VAL A 39 5.58 6.14 6.02
N LYS A 40 6.88 5.95 6.24
CA LYS A 40 7.46 4.62 6.43
C LYS A 40 7.51 4.32 7.93
N HIS A 41 6.80 3.30 8.37
CA HIS A 41 6.76 2.86 9.77
C HIS A 41 6.88 1.33 9.84
N LYS A 42 7.77 0.82 10.69
CA LYS A 42 8.04 -0.63 10.86
C LYS A 42 8.23 -1.43 9.55
N GLY A 43 8.92 -0.82 8.58
CA GLY A 43 9.21 -1.45 7.29
C GLY A 43 8.04 -1.46 6.29
N ARG A 44 6.86 -0.95 6.67
CA ARG A 44 5.71 -0.72 5.79
C ARG A 44 5.62 0.76 5.40
N THR A 45 5.10 1.03 4.21
CA THR A 45 4.77 2.38 3.75
C THR A 45 3.27 2.56 3.88
N TYR A 46 2.84 3.61 4.57
CA TYR A 46 1.45 4.00 4.72
C TYR A 46 1.19 5.26 3.89
N TYR A 47 0.01 5.34 3.27
CA TYR A 47 -0.38 6.44 2.39
C TYR A 47 -1.57 7.20 2.98
N PHE A 48 -1.58 8.52 2.78
CA PHE A 48 -2.55 9.42 3.37
C PHE A 48 -3.22 10.30 2.31
N CYS A 49 -4.46 10.68 2.58
CA CYS A 49 -5.26 11.51 1.68
C CYS A 49 -4.81 12.98 1.69
N SER A 50 -4.09 13.40 2.74
CA SER A 50 -3.70 14.78 2.99
C SER A 50 -2.48 14.86 3.91
N GLU A 51 -1.79 16.00 3.88
CA GLU A 51 -0.69 16.30 4.80
C GLU A 51 -1.14 16.24 6.27
N ASN A 52 -2.38 16.63 6.56
CA ASN A 52 -2.90 16.61 7.93
C ASN A 52 -3.02 15.18 8.48
N CYS A 53 -3.52 14.24 7.68
CA CYS A 53 -3.58 12.82 8.07
C CYS A 53 -2.18 12.22 8.21
N GLN A 54 -1.25 12.58 7.30
CA GLN A 54 0.15 12.19 7.41
C GLN A 54 0.79 12.65 8.72
N LYS A 55 0.56 13.91 9.13
CA LYS A 55 1.07 14.48 10.39
C LYS A 55 0.50 13.75 11.60
N HIS A 56 -0.82 13.54 11.65
CA HIS A 56 -1.45 12.80 12.75
C HIS A 56 -0.89 11.38 12.90
N PHE A 57 -0.68 10.68 11.78
CA PHE A 57 -0.04 9.37 11.82
C PHE A 57 1.42 9.44 12.24
N HIS A 58 2.17 10.44 11.79
CA HIS A 58 3.57 10.63 12.18
C HIS A 58 3.74 10.91 13.68
N ASP A 59 2.81 11.66 14.27
CA ASP A 59 2.84 12.04 15.69
C ASP A 59 2.53 10.85 16.63
N ASP A 60 1.63 9.95 16.22
CA ASP A 60 1.25 8.77 17.01
C ASP A 60 0.95 7.57 16.11
N PRO A 61 1.98 6.95 15.49
CA PRO A 61 1.78 5.87 14.53
C PRO A 61 1.25 4.59 15.19
N GLU A 62 1.56 4.35 16.47
CA GLU A 62 1.10 3.14 17.17
C GLU A 62 -0.41 3.14 17.42
N LYS A 63 -1.03 4.32 17.51
CA LYS A 63 -2.49 4.46 17.60
C LYS A 63 -3.23 4.00 16.35
N TYR A 64 -2.61 4.13 15.18
CA TYR A 64 -3.24 3.86 13.88
C TYR A 64 -2.75 2.55 13.26
N ALA A 65 -1.45 2.27 13.36
CA ALA A 65 -0.83 1.04 12.88
C ALA A 65 -0.77 0.00 14.01
N SER A 66 -1.89 -0.68 14.24
CA SER A 66 -1.90 -1.93 15.01
C SER A 66 -1.21 -3.02 14.17
N GLU A 67 -0.07 -3.52 14.64
CA GLU A 67 0.60 -4.70 14.06
C GLU A 67 -0.18 -5.99 14.26
#